data_AF-A0A1B0ZFC0-F1
#
_entry.id   AF-A0A1B0ZFC0-F1
#
_cell.length_a   1.000
_cell.length_b   1.000
_cell.length_c   1.000
_cell.angle_alpha   90.00
_cell.angle_beta   90.00
_cell.angle_gamma   90.00
#
_symmetry.space_group_name_H-M   'P 1'
#
loop_
_entity.id
_entity.type
_entity.pdbx_description
1 polymer ?
#
loop_
_entity_poly.entity_id
_entity_poly.type
_entity_poly.pdbx_seq_one_letter_code
_entity_poly.pdbx_strand_id
1 'polypeptide(L)'
;MPTTDRISFDTGVSQSVQGDLAGIIGRLEGLISMRDQQVNAAMSDFQADGVSEEYRHVEQRWHRASNEVRGIIDLVKTTMSKNDETATSAQQRAANAVANIG
;
A
#
# COMPACT_ATOMS: atom_id res chain seq x y z
N MET A 1 -32.13 5.26 24.27
CA MET A 1 -31.27 4.09 23.98
C MET A 1 -29.91 4.64 23.55
N PRO A 2 -28.82 4.31 24.25
CA PRO A 2 -27.52 4.87 23.91
C PRO A 2 -27.06 4.30 22.55
N THR A 3 -26.55 5.19 21.71
CA THR A 3 -26.16 5.00 20.32
C THR A 3 -24.81 4.29 20.19
N THR A 4 -24.65 3.13 20.83
CA THR A 4 -23.39 2.36 20.84
C THR A 4 -23.07 1.74 19.47
N ASP A 5 -24.04 1.64 18.57
CA ASP A 5 -23.88 1.01 17.24
C ASP A 5 -23.20 1.88 16.18
N ARG A 6 -23.04 3.20 16.37
CA ARG A 6 -22.75 4.09 15.24
C ARG A 6 -21.26 4.22 14.87
N ILE A 7 -20.34 3.70 15.69
CA ILE A 7 -18.88 3.71 15.41
C ILE A 7 -18.19 2.50 16.06
N SER A 8 -18.75 1.29 15.95
CA SER A 8 -17.98 0.08 16.26
C SER A 8 -16.99 -0.15 15.13
N PHE A 9 -15.68 -0.06 15.41
CA PHE A 9 -14.66 -0.44 14.43
C PHE A 9 -14.85 -1.92 14.09
N ASP A 10 -15.15 -2.22 12.83
CA ASP A 10 -15.33 -3.59 12.33
C ASP A 10 -13.99 -4.11 11.80
N THR A 11 -13.34 -4.94 12.61
CA THR A 11 -12.08 -5.60 12.27
C THR A 11 -12.20 -6.52 11.05
N GLY A 12 -13.39 -7.09 10.78
CA GLY A 12 -13.65 -7.92 9.61
C GLY A 12 -13.67 -7.11 8.31
N VAL A 13 -14.28 -5.92 8.35
CA VAL A 13 -14.22 -4.96 7.23
C VAL A 13 -12.78 -4.52 6.98
N SER A 14 -12.02 -4.22 8.04
CA SER A 14 -10.60 -3.84 7.90
C SER A 14 -9.77 -4.95 7.24
N GLN A 15 -9.95 -6.21 7.67
CA GLN A 15 -9.29 -7.37 7.06
C GLN A 15 -9.67 -7.56 5.59
N SER A 16 -10.93 -7.35 5.21
CA SER A 16 -11.36 -7.40 3.80
C SER A 16 -10.64 -6.35 2.97
N VAL A 17 -10.58 -5.10 3.45
CA VAL A 17 -9.90 -4.00 2.77
C VAL A 17 -8.40 -4.26 2.64
N GLN A 18 -7.77 -4.88 3.66
CA GLN A 18 -6.37 -5.31 3.58
C GLN A 18 -6.14 -6.34 2.48
N GLY A 19 -7.06 -7.30 2.33
CA GLY A 19 -7.02 -8.29 1.25
C GLY A 19 -7.14 -7.66 -0.13
N ASP A 20 -8.11 -6.76 -0.31
CA ASP A 20 -8.33 -6.04 -1.57
C ASP A 20 -7.10 -5.19 -1.94
N LEU A 21 -6.56 -4.47 -0.97
CA LEU A 21 -5.34 -3.67 -1.15
C LEU A 21 -4.13 -4.54 -1.48
N ALA A 22 -3.96 -5.70 -0.83
CA ALA A 22 -2.89 -6.62 -1.18
C ALA A 22 -2.97 -7.07 -2.65
N GLY A 23 -4.18 -7.31 -3.15
CA GLY A 23 -4.42 -7.61 -4.56
C GLY A 23 -4.05 -6.45 -5.50
N ILE A 24 -4.45 -5.22 -5.17
CA ILE A 24 -4.10 -4.02 -5.95
C ILE A 24 -2.59 -3.78 -5.94
N ILE A 25 -1.96 -3.93 -4.77
CA ILE A 25 -0.51 -3.78 -4.59
C ILE A 25 0.25 -4.77 -5.45
N GLY A 26 -0.12 -6.05 -5.42
CA GLY A 26 0.52 -7.07 -6.26
C GLY A 26 0.41 -6.75 -7.76
N ARG A 27 -0.71 -6.18 -8.20
CA ARG A 27 -0.88 -5.71 -9.59
C ARG A 27 0.03 -4.53 -9.91
N LEU A 28 0.12 -3.55 -9.01
CA LEU A 28 0.99 -2.37 -9.18
C LEU A 28 2.47 -2.77 -9.23
N GLU A 29 2.91 -3.61 -8.30
CA GLU A 29 4.29 -4.12 -8.27
C GLU A 29 4.63 -4.92 -9.53
N GLY A 30 3.70 -5.78 -9.98
CA GLY A 30 3.86 -6.53 -11.22
C GLY A 30 3.95 -5.62 -12.45
N LEU A 31 3.09 -4.62 -12.56
CA LEU A 31 3.13 -3.64 -13.66
C LEU A 31 4.44 -2.85 -13.65
N ILE A 32 4.91 -2.40 -12.49
CA ILE A 32 6.17 -1.69 -12.36
C ILE A 32 7.33 -2.60 -12.83
N SER A 33 7.40 -3.83 -12.33
CA SER A 33 8.47 -4.77 -12.72
C SER A 33 8.45 -5.10 -14.20
N MET A 34 7.27 -5.28 -14.80
CA MET A 34 7.13 -5.56 -16.23
C MET A 34 7.61 -4.37 -17.06
N ARG A 35 7.28 -3.14 -16.64
CA ARG A 35 7.74 -1.93 -17.32
C ARG A 35 9.24 -1.72 -17.18
N ASP A 36 9.83 -1.96 -16.02
CA ASP A 36 11.28 -1.91 -15.81
C ASP A 36 12.02 -2.86 -16.78
N GLN A 37 11.49 -4.06 -17.01
CA GLN A 37 12.06 -5.00 -18.00
C GLN A 37 11.92 -4.50 -19.44
N GLN A 38 10.75 -3.95 -19.80
CA GLN A 38 10.52 -3.40 -21.14
C GLN A 38 11.44 -2.21 -21.43
N VAL A 39 11.68 -1.32 -20.45
CA VAL A 39 12.59 -0.19 -20.66
C VAL A 39 14.03 -0.66 -20.77
N ASN A 40 14.47 -1.59 -19.94
CA ASN A 40 15.82 -2.16 -20.07
C ASN A 40 16.07 -2.79 -21.44
N ALA A 41 15.09 -3.53 -21.97
CA ALA A 41 15.18 -4.11 -23.31
C ALA A 41 15.26 -3.02 -24.39
N ALA A 42 14.41 -2.00 -24.31
CA ALA A 42 14.43 -0.88 -25.26
C ALA A 42 15.74 -0.08 -25.19
N MET A 43 16.29 0.14 -23.99
CA MET A 43 17.55 0.87 -23.80
C MET A 43 18.75 0.14 -24.42
N SER A 44 18.76 -1.20 -24.40
CA SER A 44 19.79 -1.98 -25.07
C SER A 44 19.76 -1.78 -26.59
N ASP A 45 18.57 -1.63 -27.15
CA ASP A 45 18.36 -1.39 -28.60
C ASP A 45 18.75 0.05 -28.96
N PHE A 46 18.29 1.04 -28.19
CA PHE A 46 18.56 2.47 -28.44
C PHE A 46 20.02 2.90 -28.22
N GLN A 47 20.80 2.21 -27.39
CA GLN A 47 22.25 2.46 -27.32
C GLN A 47 22.97 2.17 -28.63
N ALA A 48 22.42 1.28 -29.48
CA ALA A 48 22.95 1.04 -30.82
C ALA A 48 22.66 2.20 -31.78
N ASP A 49 21.54 2.90 -31.59
CA ASP A 49 21.04 3.95 -32.50
C ASP A 49 21.44 5.39 -32.12
N GLY A 50 22.01 5.60 -30.92
CA GLY A 50 22.63 6.88 -30.51
C GLY A 50 21.71 7.94 -29.90
N VAL A 51 20.42 7.67 -29.67
CA VAL A 51 19.41 8.63 -29.13
C VAL A 51 19.33 8.61 -27.58
N SER A 52 20.44 8.30 -26.91
CA SER A 52 20.43 7.80 -25.52
C SER A 52 20.07 8.82 -24.41
N GLU A 53 20.24 10.13 -24.64
CA GLU A 53 20.18 11.12 -23.55
C GLU A 53 18.73 11.48 -23.15
N GLU A 54 17.84 11.68 -24.13
CA GLU A 54 16.42 11.98 -23.86
C GLU A 54 15.71 10.80 -23.18
N TYR A 55 16.06 9.57 -23.58
CA TYR A 55 15.53 8.34 -23.00
C TYR A 55 15.97 8.13 -21.55
N ARG A 56 17.22 8.45 -21.20
CA ARG A 56 17.72 8.40 -19.82
C ARG A 56 16.94 9.30 -18.87
N HIS A 57 16.51 10.47 -19.33
CA HIS A 57 15.70 11.38 -18.51
C HIS A 57 14.31 10.80 -18.22
N VAL A 58 13.67 10.20 -19.22
CA VAL A 58 12.38 9.53 -19.07
C VAL A 58 12.49 8.36 -18.09
N GLU A 59 13.57 7.58 -18.17
CA GLU A 59 13.77 6.44 -17.27
C GLU A 59 14.03 6.86 -15.82
N GLN A 60 14.83 7.91 -15.61
CA GLN A 60 15.01 8.46 -14.26
C GLN A 60 13.68 8.93 -13.66
N ARG A 61 12.82 9.55 -14.48
CA ARG A 61 11.50 9.97 -14.03
C ARG A 61 10.60 8.78 -13.71
N TRP A 62 10.65 7.72 -14.52
CA TRP A 62 9.95 6.47 -14.27
C TRP A 62 10.38 5.84 -12.94
N HIS A 63 11.68 5.60 -12.75
CA HIS A 63 12.20 5.02 -11.51
C HIS A 63 11.82 5.82 -10.27
N ARG A 64 11.87 7.15 -10.32
CA ARG A 64 11.42 8.01 -9.21
C ARG A 64 9.95 7.78 -8.90
N ALA A 65 9.08 7.85 -9.90
CA ALA A 65 7.65 7.63 -9.72
C ALA A 65 7.34 6.22 -9.19
N SER A 66 7.99 5.18 -9.71
CA SER A 66 7.84 3.81 -9.23
C SER A 66 8.24 3.66 -7.76
N ASN A 67 9.32 4.32 -7.34
CA ASN A 67 9.77 4.29 -5.94
C ASN A 67 8.81 5.07 -5.03
N GLU A 68 8.25 6.19 -5.48
CA GLU A 68 7.20 6.91 -4.74
C GLU A 68 5.96 6.04 -4.56
N VAL A 69 5.52 5.33 -5.60
CA VAL A 69 4.38 4.40 -5.51
C VAL A 69 4.66 3.29 -4.49
N ARG A 70 5.86 2.69 -4.51
CA ARG A 70 6.26 1.69 -3.50
C ARG A 70 6.21 2.28 -2.08
N GLY A 71 6.71 3.50 -1.89
CA GLY A 71 6.67 4.19 -0.60
C GLY A 71 5.24 4.46 -0.10
N ILE A 72 4.33 4.87 -1.00
CA ILE A 72 2.91 5.06 -0.68
C ILE A 72 2.27 3.73 -0.28
N ILE A 73 2.56 2.65 -1.00
CA ILE A 73 2.08 1.31 -0.70
C ILE A 73 2.49 0.89 0.72
N ASP A 74 3.76 1.08 1.08
CA ASP A 74 4.26 0.72 2.41
C ASP A 74 3.62 1.58 3.52
N LEU A 75 3.38 2.86 3.24
CA LEU A 75 2.65 3.74 4.15
C LEU A 75 1.21 3.26 4.39
N VAL A 76 0.50 2.86 3.33
CA VAL A 76 -0.85 2.31 3.44
C VAL A 76 -0.84 1.03 4.28
N LYS A 77 0.03 0.06 3.97
CA LYS A 77 0.17 -1.19 4.75
C LYS A 77 0.40 -0.91 6.23
N THR A 78 1.36 -0.03 6.53
CA THR A 78 1.72 0.33 7.90
C THR A 78 0.57 1.02 8.63
N THR A 79 -0.14 1.93 7.96
CA THR A 79 -1.24 2.69 8.56
C THR A 79 -2.41 1.77 8.91
N MET A 80 -2.73 0.81 8.05
CA MET A 80 -3.78 -0.18 8.32
C MET A 80 -3.43 -1.08 9.50
N SER A 81 -2.20 -1.61 9.55
CA SER A 81 -1.74 -2.43 10.69
C SER A 81 -1.87 -1.68 12.01
N LYS A 82 -1.43 -0.41 12.04
CA LYS A 82 -1.54 0.43 13.24
C LYS A 82 -2.99 0.72 13.63
N ASN A 83 -3.89 0.86 12.65
CA ASN A 83 -5.30 1.09 12.90
C ASN A 83 -5.94 -0.13 13.59
N ASP A 84 -5.68 -1.33 13.07
CA ASP A 84 -6.17 -2.59 13.64
C ASP A 84 -5.64 -2.85 15.06
N GLU A 85 -4.35 -2.60 15.29
CA GLU A 85 -3.74 -2.70 16.62
C GLU A 85 -4.41 -1.72 17.60
N THR A 86 -4.61 -0.47 17.17
CA THR A 86 -5.24 0.57 17.98
C THR A 86 -6.67 0.19 18.33
N ALA A 87 -7.47 -0.23 17.35
CA ALA A 87 -8.85 -0.64 17.56
C ALA A 87 -8.97 -1.85 18.48
N THR A 88 -8.15 -2.88 18.25
CA THR A 88 -8.10 -4.08 19.10
C THR A 88 -7.75 -3.73 20.54
N SER A 89 -6.73 -2.87 20.74
CA SER A 89 -6.33 -2.44 22.08
C SER A 89 -7.42 -1.62 22.80
N ALA A 90 -8.14 -0.77 22.06
CA ALA A 90 -9.24 0.03 22.60
C ALA A 90 -10.42 -0.87 23.01
N GLN A 91 -10.76 -1.86 22.19
CA GLN A 91 -11.80 -2.86 22.51
C GLN A 91 -11.45 -3.67 23.76
N GLN A 92 -10.20 -4.13 23.90
CA GLN A 92 -9.75 -4.86 25.09
C GLN A 92 -9.83 -4.01 26.36
N ARG A 93 -9.40 -2.75 26.29
CA ARG A 93 -9.49 -1.81 27.43
C ARG A 93 -10.95 -1.55 27.81
N ALA A 94 -11.84 -1.37 26.84
CA ALA A 94 -13.26 -1.18 27.08
C ALA A 94 -13.89 -2.42 27.73
N ALA A 95 -13.58 -3.62 27.23
CA ALA A 95 -14.06 -4.88 27.80
C ALA A 95 -13.61 -5.05 29.25
N ASN A 96 -12.33 -4.78 29.54
CA ASN A 96 -11.78 -4.84 30.90
C ASN A 96 -12.44 -3.81 31.83
N ALA A 97 -12.68 -2.58 31.36
CA ALA A 97 -13.35 -1.56 32.15
C ALA A 97 -14.78 -1.96 32.52
N VAL A 98 -15.52 -2.58 31.60
CA VAL A 98 -16.86 -3.11 31.87
C VAL A 98 -16.80 -4.30 32.84
N ALA A 99 -15.86 -5.22 32.66
CA ALA A 99 -15.69 -6.38 33.53
C ALA A 99 -15.34 -5.99 34.98
N ASN A 100 -14.61 -4.90 35.18
CA ASN A 100 -14.26 -4.38 36.50
C ASN A 100 -15.40 -3.60 37.19
N ILE A 101 -16.49 -3.30 36.47
CA ILE A 101 -17.68 -2.63 37.03
C ILE A 101 -18.71 -3.65 37.56
N GLY A 102 -18.71 -4.89 37.01
CA GLY A 102 -19.59 -5.99 37.44
C GLY A 102 -18.97 -6.84 38.54
#